data_AF-A0A7Y8I3A3-F1
#
_entry.id   AF-A0A7Y8I3A3-F1
#
_cell.length_a   1.000
_cell.length_b   1.000
_cell.length_c   1.000
_cell.angle_alpha   90.00
_cell.angle_beta   90.00
_cell.angle_gamma   90.00
#
_symmetry.space_group_name_H-M   'P 1'
#
loop_
_entity.id
_entity.type
_entity.pdbx_description
1 polymer ?
#
loop_
_entity_poly.entity_id
_entity_poly.type
_entity_poly.pdbx_seq_one_letter_code
_entity_poly.pdbx_strand_id
1 'polypeptide(L)'
;MKTILSLTAAFAFAATGATADTNTFQSIIGDAAKIQRDAQEISMQLKNKQPDFEAVKAKSEALSNDIKELRSDLAAFESTNPNLTGQQKKDWELVKTKAELLLIFSDQKNSLLSDGDVKKNRSMLRAYSDGIAKRAELLQQTAKRLSR
;
A
#
# COMPACT_ATOMS: atom_id res chain seq x y z
N MET A 1 37.02 20.94 52.55
CA MET A 1 35.86 21.66 51.98
C MET A 1 35.81 21.40 50.49
N LYS A 2 34.67 20.89 50.02
CA LYS A 2 34.09 20.89 48.66
C LYS A 2 35.00 20.49 47.48
N THR A 3 35.01 19.19 47.21
CA THR A 3 35.35 18.57 45.92
C THR A 3 34.31 18.94 44.87
N ILE A 4 34.75 19.53 43.77
CA ILE A 4 33.97 19.77 42.55
C ILE A 4 34.31 18.63 41.59
N LEU A 5 33.33 17.79 41.27
CA LEU A 5 33.41 16.79 40.20
C LEU A 5 32.15 16.93 39.36
N SER A 6 32.26 17.75 38.32
CA SER A 6 31.23 17.94 37.30
C SER A 6 31.19 16.70 36.41
N LEU A 7 30.17 15.85 36.57
CA LEU A 7 29.86 14.79 35.62
C LEU A 7 29.13 15.42 34.42
N THR A 8 29.86 15.67 33.33
CA THR A 8 29.26 15.99 32.04
C THR A 8 28.82 14.69 31.38
N ALA A 9 27.54 14.34 31.51
CA ALA A 9 26.94 13.24 30.78
C ALA A 9 26.75 13.65 29.31
N ALA A 10 27.58 13.11 28.42
CA ALA A 10 27.42 13.25 26.98
C ALA A 10 26.26 12.36 26.52
N PHE A 11 25.13 12.98 26.16
CA PHE A 11 24.06 12.32 25.41
C PHE A 11 24.53 12.12 23.96
N ALA A 12 25.00 10.91 23.65
CA ALA A 12 25.17 10.48 22.27
C ALA A 12 23.80 10.00 21.75
N PHE A 13 23.06 10.87 21.07
CA PHE A 13 21.92 10.44 20.24
C PHE A 13 22.47 9.78 18.98
N ALA A 14 22.44 8.45 18.94
CA ALA A 14 22.72 7.68 17.73
C ALA A 14 21.59 7.92 16.72
N ALA A 15 21.87 8.70 15.68
CA ALA A 15 20.98 8.97 14.55
C ALA A 15 20.94 7.78 13.57
N THR A 16 20.48 6.62 14.03
CA THR A 16 20.37 5.39 13.19
C THR A 16 18.98 5.18 12.58
N GLY A 17 18.03 6.10 12.79
CA GLY A 17 16.64 5.91 12.36
C GLY A 17 16.34 6.18 10.88
N ALA A 18 17.18 6.91 10.16
CA ALA A 18 16.80 7.43 8.83
C ALA A 18 16.89 6.41 7.69
N THR A 19 17.69 5.35 7.81
CA THR A 19 17.99 4.43 6.70
C THR A 19 17.09 3.21 6.62
N ALA A 20 16.44 2.81 7.72
CA ALA A 20 15.52 1.67 7.74
C ALA A 20 14.16 2.02 7.08
N ASP A 21 13.70 3.26 7.24
CA ASP A 21 12.43 3.75 6.69
C ASP A 21 12.40 3.78 5.16
N THR A 22 13.53 4.08 4.50
CA THR A 22 13.56 4.26 3.03
C THR A 22 13.24 2.99 2.27
N ASN A 23 13.78 1.84 2.68
CA ASN A 23 13.61 0.58 1.96
C ASN A 23 12.15 0.09 2.01
N THR A 24 11.48 0.23 3.15
CA THR A 24 10.09 -0.21 3.27
C THR A 24 9.12 0.67 2.50
N PHE A 25 9.33 2.00 2.50
CA PHE A 25 8.54 2.87 1.63
C PHE A 25 8.78 2.54 0.15
N GLN A 26 9.99 2.14 -0.27
CA GLN A 26 10.22 1.68 -1.64
C GLN A 26 9.43 0.41 -1.98
N SER A 27 9.35 -0.57 -1.08
CA SER A 27 8.53 -1.76 -1.31
C SER A 27 7.04 -1.42 -1.43
N ILE A 28 6.50 -0.62 -0.50
CA ILE A 28 5.11 -0.14 -0.56
C ILE A 28 4.82 0.65 -1.85
N ILE A 29 5.76 1.50 -2.28
CA ILE A 29 5.67 2.25 -3.55
C ILE A 29 5.65 1.29 -4.74
N GLY A 30 6.49 0.24 -4.70
CA GLY A 30 6.58 -0.79 -5.72
C GLY A 30 5.27 -1.57 -5.85
N ASP A 31 4.74 -2.06 -4.74
CA ASP A 31 3.49 -2.82 -4.72
C ASP A 31 2.30 -1.97 -5.14
N ALA A 32 2.19 -0.73 -4.62
CA ALA A 32 1.17 0.21 -5.08
C ALA A 32 1.26 0.47 -6.59
N ALA A 33 2.47 0.51 -7.17
CA ALA A 33 2.63 0.68 -8.61
C ALA A 33 2.20 -0.56 -9.41
N LYS A 34 2.47 -1.78 -8.92
CA LYS A 34 1.97 -3.02 -9.55
C LYS A 34 0.44 -3.07 -9.51
N ILE A 35 -0.14 -2.86 -8.32
CA ILE A 35 -1.59 -2.82 -8.10
C ILE A 35 -2.27 -1.81 -9.03
N GLN A 36 -1.68 -0.63 -9.17
CA GLN A 36 -2.20 0.40 -10.07
C GLN A 36 -2.26 -0.11 -11.52
N ARG A 37 -1.16 -0.68 -12.04
CA ARG A 37 -1.08 -1.18 -13.42
C ARG A 37 -2.08 -2.29 -13.66
N ASP A 38 -2.11 -3.29 -12.78
CA ASP A 38 -2.99 -4.44 -12.89
C ASP A 38 -4.47 -4.03 -12.87
N ALA A 39 -4.83 -3.13 -11.96
CA ALA A 39 -6.19 -2.59 -11.90
C ALA A 39 -6.56 -1.78 -13.16
N GLN A 40 -5.63 -1.00 -13.73
CA GLN A 40 -5.85 -0.30 -14.99
C GLN A 40 -6.04 -1.28 -16.15
N GLU A 41 -5.24 -2.33 -16.23
CA GLU A 41 -5.36 -3.37 -17.26
C GLU A 41 -6.70 -4.11 -17.19
N ILE A 42 -7.15 -4.47 -15.97
CA ILE A 42 -8.47 -5.07 -15.78
C ILE A 42 -9.57 -4.12 -16.25
N SER A 43 -9.50 -2.84 -15.87
CA SER A 43 -10.48 -1.84 -16.29
C SER A 43 -10.54 -1.69 -17.82
N MET A 44 -9.38 -1.62 -18.48
CA MET A 44 -9.28 -1.57 -19.94
C MET A 44 -9.89 -2.82 -20.59
N GLN A 45 -9.59 -4.01 -20.06
CA GLN A 45 -10.14 -5.26 -20.58
C GLN A 45 -11.66 -5.31 -20.46
N LEU A 46 -12.20 -4.84 -19.33
CA LEU A 46 -13.65 -4.72 -19.11
C LEU A 46 -14.30 -3.60 -19.94
N LYS A 47 -13.54 -2.71 -20.57
CA LYS A 47 -14.06 -1.67 -21.47
C LYS A 47 -14.26 -2.20 -22.90
N ASN A 48 -13.56 -3.26 -23.29
CA ASN A 48 -13.66 -3.85 -24.64
C ASN A 48 -15.08 -4.30 -24.99
N LYS A 49 -15.47 -4.24 -26.27
CA LYS A 49 -16.84 -4.64 -26.69
C LYS A 49 -17.18 -6.07 -26.27
N GLN A 50 -16.21 -6.97 -26.42
CA GLN A 50 -16.24 -8.36 -25.95
C GLN A 50 -15.05 -8.57 -25.01
N PRO A 51 -15.21 -8.34 -23.69
CA PRO A 51 -14.15 -8.62 -22.73
C PRO A 51 -13.81 -10.12 -22.70
N ASP A 52 -12.54 -10.44 -22.63
CA ASP A 52 -12.10 -11.78 -22.23
C ASP A 52 -12.19 -11.87 -20.70
N PHE A 53 -13.23 -12.54 -20.21
CA PHE A 53 -13.50 -12.67 -18.79
C PHE A 53 -12.55 -13.64 -18.08
N GLU A 54 -11.93 -14.59 -18.79
CA GLU A 54 -10.91 -15.46 -18.20
C GLU A 54 -9.62 -14.69 -17.99
N ALA A 55 -9.22 -13.85 -18.94
CA ALA A 55 -8.12 -12.91 -18.74
C ALA A 55 -8.38 -11.92 -17.59
N VAL A 56 -9.62 -11.44 -17.41
CA VAL A 56 -10.00 -10.58 -16.28
C VAL A 56 -9.85 -11.32 -14.95
N LYS A 57 -10.25 -12.60 -14.87
CA LYS A 57 -10.10 -13.41 -13.66
C LYS A 57 -8.62 -13.64 -13.33
N ALA A 58 -7.82 -14.05 -14.32
CA ALA A 58 -6.39 -14.28 -14.13
C ALA A 58 -5.66 -13.01 -13.66
N LYS A 59 -5.93 -11.86 -14.29
CA LYS A 59 -5.37 -10.57 -13.83
C LYS A 59 -5.90 -10.16 -12.45
N SER A 60 -7.14 -10.51 -12.12
CA SER A 60 -7.70 -10.24 -10.79
C SER A 60 -7.06 -11.08 -9.69
N GLU A 61 -6.62 -12.29 -10.01
CA GLU A 61 -5.84 -13.14 -9.13
C GLU A 61 -4.43 -12.58 -8.91
N ALA A 62 -3.75 -12.15 -9.99
CA ALA A 62 -2.47 -11.46 -9.90
C ALA A 62 -2.56 -10.20 -9.01
N LEU A 63 -3.55 -9.34 -9.26
CA LEU A 63 -3.84 -8.18 -8.41
C LEU A 63 -4.05 -8.57 -6.94
N SER A 64 -4.75 -9.66 -6.69
CA SER A 64 -5.01 -10.13 -5.31
C SER A 64 -3.73 -10.61 -4.63
N ASN A 65 -2.75 -11.11 -5.37
CA ASN A 65 -1.45 -11.49 -4.84
C ASN A 65 -0.60 -10.26 -4.54
N ASP A 66 -0.54 -9.26 -5.43
CA ASP A 66 0.13 -7.98 -5.16
C ASP A 66 -0.44 -7.29 -3.91
N ILE A 67 -1.76 -7.40 -3.70
CA ILE A 67 -2.41 -6.84 -2.50
C ILE A 67 -2.02 -7.60 -1.23
N LYS A 68 -1.80 -8.92 -1.31
CA LYS A 68 -1.28 -9.69 -0.17
C LYS A 68 0.18 -9.30 0.14
N GLU A 69 1.00 -9.08 -0.89
CA GLU A 69 2.37 -8.55 -0.73
C GLU A 69 2.34 -7.22 0.00
N LEU A 70 1.51 -6.27 -0.44
CA LEU A 70 1.33 -4.98 0.23
C LEU A 70 0.92 -5.14 1.70
N ARG A 71 -0.03 -6.04 2.02
CA ARG A 71 -0.43 -6.31 3.41
C ARG A 71 0.74 -6.84 4.25
N SER A 72 1.53 -7.74 3.69
CA SER A 72 2.72 -8.29 4.33
C SER A 72 3.75 -7.20 4.61
N ASP A 73 4.01 -6.32 3.66
CA ASP A 73 4.94 -5.20 3.80
C ASP A 73 4.50 -4.20 4.86
N LEU A 74 3.20 -3.91 4.93
CA LEU A 74 2.63 -3.04 5.96
C LEU A 74 2.81 -3.65 7.36
N ALA A 75 2.52 -4.95 7.52
CA ALA A 75 2.69 -5.64 8.79
C ALA A 75 4.16 -5.74 9.22
N ALA A 76 5.05 -6.02 8.26
CA ALA A 76 6.49 -6.07 8.49
C ALA A 76 7.03 -4.71 8.95
N PHE A 77 6.55 -3.61 8.36
CA PHE A 77 6.93 -2.27 8.81
C PHE A 77 6.55 -2.01 10.26
N GLU A 78 5.30 -2.33 10.65
CA GLU A 78 4.84 -2.12 12.03
C GLU A 78 5.64 -2.95 13.03
N SER A 79 5.98 -4.19 12.69
CA SER A 79 6.77 -5.05 13.57
C SER A 79 8.23 -4.60 13.70
N THR A 80 8.80 -4.00 12.66
CA THR A 80 10.23 -3.61 12.63
C THR A 80 10.46 -2.19 13.13
N ASN A 81 9.41 -1.37 13.21
CA ASN A 81 9.49 0.03 13.63
C ASN A 81 8.57 0.35 14.82
N PRO A 82 8.76 -0.29 16.00
CA PRO A 82 7.90 -0.05 17.18
C PRO A 82 8.01 1.37 17.76
N ASN A 83 9.12 2.07 17.47
CA ASN A 83 9.48 3.35 18.08
C ASN A 83 9.44 4.53 17.10
N LEU A 84 8.42 4.61 16.26
CA LEU A 84 8.20 5.77 15.39
C LEU A 84 8.08 7.07 16.21
N THR A 85 8.75 8.14 15.76
CA THR A 85 8.58 9.49 16.30
C THR A 85 7.17 10.02 16.02
N GLY A 86 6.78 11.14 16.65
CA GLY A 86 5.44 11.70 16.49
C GLY A 86 5.07 12.03 15.04
N GLN A 87 6.01 12.56 14.25
CA GLN A 87 5.79 12.86 12.83
C GLN A 87 5.73 11.58 11.99
N GLN A 88 6.68 10.65 12.18
CA GLN A 88 6.68 9.34 11.50
C GLN A 88 5.39 8.55 11.78
N LYS A 89 4.84 8.60 12.99
CA LYS A 89 3.54 8.00 13.32
C LYS A 89 2.41 8.57 12.48
N LYS A 90 2.31 9.91 12.39
CA LYS A 90 1.28 10.56 11.57
C LYS A 90 1.39 10.18 10.10
N ASP A 91 2.63 10.16 9.61
CA ASP A 91 2.93 9.81 8.23
C ASP A 91 2.60 8.34 7.92
N TRP A 92 2.91 7.45 8.86
CA TRP A 92 2.53 6.05 8.79
C TRP A 92 1.01 5.84 8.82
N GLU A 93 0.29 6.53 9.70
CA GLU A 93 -1.19 6.47 9.74
C GLU A 93 -1.83 6.91 8.43
N LEU A 94 -1.24 7.90 7.74
CA LEU A 94 -1.70 8.30 6.41
C LEU A 94 -1.52 7.17 5.40
N VAL A 95 -0.38 6.49 5.39
CA VAL A 95 -0.10 5.34 4.51
C VAL A 95 -1.09 4.22 4.78
N LYS A 96 -1.30 3.85 6.05
CA LYS A 96 -2.28 2.83 6.44
C LYS A 96 -3.69 3.17 6.00
N THR A 97 -4.14 4.39 6.22
CA THR A 97 -5.47 4.84 5.80
C THR A 97 -5.65 4.67 4.28
N LYS A 98 -4.64 5.03 3.48
CA LYS A 98 -4.71 4.85 2.01
C LYS A 98 -4.70 3.38 1.60
N ALA A 99 -3.87 2.57 2.26
CA ALA A 99 -3.85 1.14 2.02
C ALA A 99 -5.18 0.48 2.39
N GLU A 100 -5.76 0.79 3.54
CA GLU A 100 -7.04 0.22 3.99
C GLU A 100 -8.19 0.53 3.03
N LEU A 101 -8.27 1.77 2.52
CA LEU A 101 -9.24 2.12 1.49
C LEU A 101 -9.05 1.32 0.19
N LEU A 102 -7.81 1.02 -0.18
CA LEU A 102 -7.48 0.17 -1.32
C LEU A 102 -7.94 -1.27 -1.07
N LEU A 103 -7.67 -1.80 0.13
CA LEU A 103 -8.07 -3.15 0.54
C LEU A 103 -9.58 -3.34 0.48
N ILE A 104 -10.36 -2.40 1.02
CA ILE A 104 -11.84 -2.45 0.98
C ILE A 104 -12.34 -2.55 -0.47
N PHE A 105 -11.76 -1.77 -1.38
CA PHE A 105 -12.16 -1.78 -2.80
C PHE A 105 -11.80 -3.11 -3.48
N SER A 106 -10.65 -3.69 -3.13
CA SER A 106 -10.25 -5.00 -3.60
C SER A 106 -11.19 -6.10 -3.11
N ASP A 107 -11.55 -6.09 -1.83
CA ASP A 107 -12.43 -7.09 -1.23
C ASP A 107 -13.82 -7.05 -1.89
N GLN A 108 -14.36 -5.83 -2.13
CA GLN A 108 -15.62 -5.67 -2.85
C GLN A 108 -15.54 -6.16 -4.31
N LYS A 109 -14.44 -5.87 -5.02
CA LYS A 109 -14.22 -6.41 -6.37
C LYS A 109 -14.19 -7.95 -6.36
N ASN A 110 -13.49 -8.54 -5.39
CA ASN A 110 -13.35 -9.99 -5.28
C ASN A 110 -14.67 -10.68 -4.92
N SER A 111 -15.54 -10.04 -4.13
CA SER A 111 -16.91 -10.49 -3.92
C SER A 111 -17.68 -10.55 -5.23
N LEU A 112 -17.62 -9.50 -6.06
CA LEU A 112 -18.31 -9.45 -7.35
C LEU A 112 -17.80 -10.48 -8.37
N LEU A 113 -16.53 -10.85 -8.30
CA LEU A 113 -15.95 -11.91 -9.12
C LEU A 113 -16.43 -13.30 -8.67
N SER A 114 -16.62 -13.48 -7.36
CA SER A 114 -17.04 -14.74 -6.75
C SER A 114 -18.55 -15.01 -6.88
N ASP A 115 -19.37 -13.96 -7.05
CA ASP A 115 -20.84 -14.05 -7.24
C ASP A 115 -21.27 -14.71 -8.58
N GLY A 116 -20.33 -15.21 -9.38
CA GLY A 116 -20.57 -16.19 -10.45
C GLY A 116 -20.73 -15.62 -11.85
N ASP A 117 -21.43 -14.50 -12.03
CA ASP A 117 -21.63 -13.89 -13.36
C ASP A 117 -20.83 -12.59 -13.53
N VAL A 118 -19.56 -12.74 -13.89
CA VAL A 118 -18.63 -11.64 -14.20
C VAL A 118 -19.19 -10.71 -15.28
N LYS A 119 -20.01 -11.24 -16.21
CA LYS A 119 -20.62 -10.46 -17.29
C LYS A 119 -21.71 -9.52 -16.75
N LYS A 120 -22.54 -9.98 -15.82
CA LYS A 120 -23.52 -9.12 -15.13
C LYS A 120 -22.85 -8.03 -14.30
N ASN A 121 -21.74 -8.36 -13.65
CA ASN A 121 -21.01 -7.44 -12.79
C ASN A 121 -19.98 -6.56 -13.53
N ARG A 122 -19.91 -6.65 -14.86
CA ARG A 122 -18.89 -5.97 -15.69
C ARG A 122 -18.71 -4.49 -15.37
N SER A 123 -19.80 -3.73 -15.28
CA SER A 123 -19.74 -2.29 -15.02
C SER A 123 -19.19 -1.97 -13.63
N MET A 124 -19.63 -2.73 -12.62
CA MET A 124 -19.17 -2.61 -11.24
C MET A 124 -17.71 -3.04 -11.11
N LEU A 125 -17.32 -4.15 -11.70
CA LEU A 125 -15.93 -4.63 -11.72
C LEU A 125 -14.99 -3.60 -12.34
N ARG A 126 -15.42 -2.93 -13.41
CA ARG A 126 -14.65 -1.85 -14.04
C ARG A 126 -14.53 -0.66 -13.08
N ALA A 127 -15.64 -0.22 -12.47
CA ALA A 127 -15.64 0.90 -11.54
C ALA A 127 -14.76 0.63 -10.30
N TYR A 128 -14.81 -0.58 -9.75
CA TYR A 128 -13.92 -0.98 -8.66
C TYR A 128 -12.46 -1.02 -9.10
N SER A 129 -12.17 -1.53 -10.31
CA SER A 129 -10.80 -1.54 -10.85
C SER A 129 -10.26 -0.12 -11.05
N ASP A 130 -11.05 0.80 -11.60
CA ASP A 130 -10.72 2.22 -11.69
C ASP A 130 -10.48 2.83 -10.29
N GLY A 131 -11.33 2.47 -9.32
CA GLY A 131 -11.21 2.91 -7.94
C GLY A 131 -9.96 2.39 -7.22
N ILE A 132 -9.56 1.14 -7.47
CA ILE A 132 -8.32 0.54 -6.95
C ILE A 132 -7.13 1.26 -7.56
N ALA A 133 -7.10 1.44 -8.88
CA ALA A 133 -6.02 2.14 -9.57
C ALA A 133 -5.79 3.54 -8.99
N LYS A 134 -6.86 4.31 -8.76
CA LYS A 134 -6.74 5.66 -8.19
C LYS A 134 -6.22 5.65 -6.76
N ARG A 135 -6.63 4.68 -5.94
CA ARG A 135 -6.18 4.56 -4.54
C ARG A 135 -4.73 4.11 -4.46
N ALA A 136 -4.32 3.19 -5.33
CA ALA A 136 -2.94 2.75 -5.45
C ALA A 136 -2.02 3.91 -5.86
N GLU A 137 -2.44 4.75 -6.80
CA GLU A 137 -1.73 5.98 -7.16
C GLU A 137 -1.58 6.93 -5.95
N LEU A 138 -2.66 7.15 -5.19
CA LEU A 138 -2.62 8.02 -4.00
C LEU A 138 -1.72 7.45 -2.89
N LEU A 139 -1.74 6.13 -2.68
CA LEU A 139 -0.84 5.43 -1.77
C LEU A 139 0.61 5.63 -2.20
N GLN A 140 0.90 5.44 -3.49
CA GLN A 140 2.23 5.64 -4.05
C GLN A 140 2.73 7.08 -3.87
N GLN A 141 1.90 8.07 -4.16
CA GLN A 141 2.24 9.49 -3.98
C GLN A 141 2.49 9.84 -2.51
N THR A 142 1.67 9.29 -1.61
CA THR A 142 1.81 9.49 -0.17
C THR A 142 3.12 8.88 0.32
N ALA A 143 3.39 7.62 0.00
CA ALA A 143 4.62 6.93 0.38
C ALA A 143 5.86 7.62 -0.21
N LYS A 144 5.84 8.05 -1.49
CA LYS A 144 6.94 8.81 -2.12
C LYS A 144 7.25 10.14 -1.44
N ARG A 145 6.23 10.82 -0.90
CA ARG A 145 6.43 12.09 -0.17
C ARG A 145 7.10 11.84 1.18
N LEU A 146 6.84 10.70 1.79
CA LEU A 146 7.35 10.30 3.09
C LEU A 146 8.71 9.60 3.02
N SER A 147 9.09 9.10 1.85
CA SER A 147 10.40 8.49 1.59
C SER A 147 11.48 9.50 1.19
N ARG A 148 11.21 10.81 1.27
CA ARG A 148 12.13 11.91 0.91
C ARG A 148 12.68 12.56 2.16
#